data_AF-A0A800M963-F1
#
_entry.id   AF-A0A800M963-F1
#
_cell.length_a   1.000
_cell.length_b   1.000
_cell.length_c   1.000
_cell.angle_alpha   90.00
_cell.angle_beta   90.00
_cell.angle_gamma   90.00
#
_symmetry.space_group_name_H-M   'P 1'
#
loop_
_entity.id
_entity.type
_entity.pdbx_description
1 polymer ?
#
loop_
_entity_poly.entity_id
_entity_poly.type
_entity_poly.pdbx_seq_one_letter_code
_entity_poly.pdbx_strand_id
1 'polypeptide(L)'
;LSGKKGTLLEGGIRVPAIIEWPAVIKKNRITHVPANTVDIYPTVLELAGVKMPDQQPLLDGISLAKLLRGEKFERAKSMGFWNYKTGGRSMHARRMLEELRREQLTMNSPARPRGLPATGNCIASPTKMEPPCSTNFTTFAATRPRNWISPPCSPSASSA
;
A
#
# COMPACT_ATOMS: atom_id res chain seq x y z
N LEU A 1 18.88 10.76 7.32
CA LEU A 1 19.44 10.30 6.03
C LEU A 1 19.89 11.54 5.25
N SER A 2 21.01 11.47 4.55
CA SER A 2 21.53 12.60 3.75
C SER A 2 21.10 12.47 2.29
N GLY A 3 20.84 13.59 1.63
CA GLY A 3 20.40 13.62 0.23
C GLY A 3 18.89 13.83 0.05
N LYS A 4 18.49 13.92 -1.22
CA LYS A 4 17.09 14.16 -1.65
C LYS A 4 16.75 13.31 -2.86
N LYS A 5 15.47 13.27 -3.22
CA LYS A 5 15.00 12.60 -4.45
C LYS A 5 15.87 12.99 -5.66
N GLY A 6 16.39 12.00 -6.37
CA GLY A 6 17.31 12.18 -7.50
C GLY A 6 18.80 12.18 -7.16
N THR A 7 19.16 11.95 -5.89
CA THR A 7 20.56 11.74 -5.47
C THR A 7 20.81 10.25 -5.15
N LEU A 8 22.04 9.79 -5.35
CA LEU A 8 22.47 8.42 -5.00
C LEU A 8 22.89 8.27 -3.53
N LEU A 9 22.58 9.26 -2.69
CA LEU A 9 22.80 9.18 -1.26
C LEU A 9 21.64 8.42 -0.60
N GLU A 10 21.85 7.95 0.63
CA GLU A 10 20.86 7.18 1.40
C GLU A 10 19.46 7.81 1.39
N GLY A 11 19.33 9.14 1.50
CA GLY A 11 18.03 9.82 1.49
C GLY A 11 17.31 9.84 0.13
N GLY A 12 18.02 9.53 -0.95
CA GLY A 12 17.45 9.38 -2.29
C GLY A 12 17.12 7.94 -2.69
N ILE A 13 17.89 6.97 -2.19
CA ILE A 13 17.76 5.54 -2.60
C ILE A 13 17.12 4.64 -1.53
N ARG A 14 17.23 4.98 -0.25
CA ARG A 14 16.72 4.11 0.83
C ARG A 14 15.24 4.38 1.05
N VAL A 15 14.45 3.33 0.88
CA VAL A 15 13.00 3.35 1.04
C VAL A 15 12.60 2.47 2.23
N PRO A 16 11.69 2.91 3.12
CA PRO A 16 11.17 2.04 4.16
C PRO A 16 10.35 0.91 3.53
N ALA A 17 10.63 -0.32 3.94
CA ALA A 17 9.90 -1.52 3.50
C ALA A 17 9.34 -2.26 4.70
N ILE A 18 8.06 -2.63 4.62
CA ILE A 18 7.35 -3.43 5.63
C ILE A 18 6.65 -4.56 4.87
N ILE A 19 6.78 -5.77 5.38
CA ILE A 19 6.16 -6.96 4.80
C ILE A 19 5.36 -7.63 5.92
N GLU A 20 4.07 -7.87 5.66
CA GLU A 20 3.19 -8.61 6.55
C GLU A 20 2.83 -9.94 5.89
N TRP A 21 3.12 -11.05 6.58
CA TRP A 21 2.73 -12.38 6.11
C TRP A 21 2.43 -13.30 7.30
N PRO A 22 1.19 -13.32 7.83
CA PRO A 22 0.86 -14.00 9.09
C PRO A 22 1.06 -15.53 9.07
N ALA A 23 1.01 -16.15 7.89
CA ALA A 23 1.23 -17.58 7.74
C ALA A 23 2.69 -17.97 8.01
N VAL A 24 3.66 -17.13 7.61
CA VAL A 24 5.10 -17.43 7.68
C VAL A 24 5.82 -16.59 8.73
N ILE A 25 5.54 -15.29 8.80
CA ILE A 25 6.13 -14.36 9.75
C ILE A 25 5.30 -14.39 11.04
N LYS A 26 5.67 -15.28 11.97
CA LYS A 26 4.96 -15.45 13.26
C LYS A 26 5.31 -14.42 14.32
N LYS A 27 6.49 -13.80 14.21
CA LYS A 27 6.98 -12.81 15.17
C LYS A 27 7.52 -11.61 14.41
N ASN A 28 7.25 -10.44 14.97
CA ASN A 28 7.76 -9.15 14.53
C ASN A 28 9.28 -9.23 14.57
N ARG A 29 9.94 -8.87 13.48
CA ARG A 29 11.41 -8.82 13.43
C ARG A 29 11.87 -7.71 12.51
N ILE A 30 13.10 -7.27 12.73
CA ILE A 30 13.78 -6.25 11.92
C ILE A 30 14.95 -6.95 11.21
N THR A 31 15.09 -6.71 9.92
CA THR A 31 16.20 -7.23 9.12
C THR A 31 17.00 -6.08 8.54
N HIS A 32 18.32 -6.10 8.73
CA HIS A 32 19.24 -5.11 8.18
C HIS A 32 19.86 -5.52 6.83
N VAL A 33 19.37 -6.62 6.25
CA VAL A 33 19.82 -7.09 4.95
C VAL A 33 19.41 -6.10 3.86
N PRO A 34 20.33 -5.66 2.99
CA PRO A 34 20.02 -4.78 1.88
C PRO A 34 19.13 -5.50 0.83
N ALA A 35 17.97 -4.92 0.58
CA ALA A 35 16.99 -5.37 -0.41
C ALA A 35 16.69 -4.26 -1.41
N ASN A 36 16.37 -4.66 -2.65
CA ASN A 36 16.00 -3.76 -3.73
C ASN A 36 14.60 -4.12 -4.27
N THR A 37 13.94 -3.18 -4.93
CA THR A 37 12.60 -3.40 -5.50
C THR A 37 12.58 -4.48 -6.58
N VAL A 38 13.70 -4.67 -7.29
CA VAL A 38 13.86 -5.76 -8.30
C VAL A 38 13.82 -7.16 -7.69
N ASP A 39 14.08 -7.29 -6.38
CA ASP A 39 14.06 -8.59 -5.68
C ASP A 39 12.63 -9.08 -5.43
N ILE A 40 11.62 -8.20 -5.53
CA ILE A 40 10.22 -8.56 -5.32
C ILE A 40 9.75 -9.58 -6.36
N TYR A 41 10.14 -9.39 -7.62
CA TYR A 41 9.75 -10.29 -8.71
C TYR A 41 10.17 -11.75 -8.51
N PRO A 42 11.47 -12.08 -8.36
CA PRO A 42 11.90 -13.46 -8.12
C PRO A 42 11.38 -14.01 -6.79
N THR A 43 11.20 -13.16 -5.77
CA THR A 43 10.63 -13.58 -4.49
C THR A 43 9.19 -14.06 -4.67
N VAL A 44 8.34 -13.30 -5.36
CA VAL A 44 6.93 -13.68 -5.58
C VAL A 44 6.83 -14.96 -6.41
N LEU A 45 7.66 -15.13 -7.45
CA LEU A 45 7.69 -16.36 -8.24
C LEU A 45 8.02 -17.59 -7.40
N GLU A 46 9.05 -17.51 -6.56
CA GLU A 46 9.42 -18.61 -5.66
C GLU A 46 8.29 -18.93 -4.67
N LEU A 47 7.66 -17.89 -4.09
CA LEU A 47 6.57 -18.08 -3.15
C LEU A 47 5.31 -18.66 -3.81
N ALA A 48 5.06 -18.35 -5.09
CA ALA A 48 3.98 -18.92 -5.88
C ALA A 48 4.26 -20.34 -6.36
N GLY A 49 5.50 -20.85 -6.21
CA GLY A 49 5.91 -22.16 -6.72
C GLY A 49 5.95 -22.23 -8.25
N VAL A 50 6.02 -21.08 -8.93
CA VAL A 50 6.04 -20.99 -10.39
C VAL A 50 7.48 -21.08 -10.88
N LYS A 51 7.74 -22.00 -11.82
CA LYS A 51 9.05 -22.06 -12.49
C LYS A 51 9.21 -20.85 -13.40
N MET A 52 10.42 -20.29 -13.41
CA MET A 52 10.73 -19.16 -14.27
C MET A 52 10.56 -19.56 -15.75
N PRO A 53 9.83 -18.79 -16.56
CA PRO A 53 9.65 -19.11 -17.97
C PRO A 53 10.99 -19.06 -18.71
N ASP A 54 11.20 -20.01 -19.64
CA ASP A 54 12.45 -20.18 -20.37
C ASP A 54 12.85 -18.95 -21.22
N GLN A 55 11.87 -18.09 -21.56
CA GLN A 55 12.07 -16.86 -22.34
C GLN A 55 12.26 -15.60 -21.48
N GLN A 56 12.52 -15.74 -20.18
CA GLN A 56 12.73 -14.60 -19.29
C GLN A 56 14.12 -13.97 -19.52
N PRO A 57 14.24 -12.63 -19.65
CA PRO A 57 15.53 -11.97 -19.62
C PRO A 57 16.24 -12.18 -18.28
N LEU A 58 17.59 -12.07 -18.29
CA LEU A 58 18.41 -12.23 -17.10
C LEU A 58 17.90 -11.32 -15.97
N LEU A 59 17.58 -11.92 -14.82
CA LEU A 59 17.09 -11.17 -13.67
C LEU A 59 18.24 -10.55 -12.88
N ASP A 60 18.06 -9.29 -12.54
CA ASP A 60 18.99 -8.59 -11.64
C ASP A 60 18.74 -8.89 -10.17
N GLY A 61 17.48 -9.13 -9.81
CA GLY A 61 17.05 -9.41 -8.46
C GLY A 61 17.36 -10.83 -7.98
N ILE A 62 17.36 -10.99 -6.67
CA ILE A 62 17.51 -12.27 -5.97
C ILE A 62 16.29 -12.55 -5.11
N SER A 63 15.94 -13.82 -4.90
CA SER A 63 14.81 -14.16 -4.03
C SER A 63 15.15 -13.91 -2.55
N LEU A 64 14.21 -13.26 -1.85
CA LEU A 64 14.25 -13.00 -0.42
C LEU A 64 13.40 -14.00 0.37
N ALA A 65 12.90 -15.07 -0.25
CA ALA A 65 12.03 -16.04 0.41
C ALA A 65 12.66 -16.68 1.66
N LYS A 66 13.97 -16.97 1.63
CA LYS A 66 14.73 -17.45 2.80
C LYS A 66 14.72 -16.43 3.95
N LEU A 67 14.92 -15.16 3.62
CA LEU A 67 14.85 -14.07 4.59
C LEU A 67 13.45 -13.94 5.19
N LEU A 68 12.38 -14.20 4.42
CA LEU A 68 10.99 -14.21 4.90
C LEU A 68 10.68 -15.43 5.77
N ARG A 69 11.31 -16.58 5.53
CA ARG A 69 11.20 -17.77 6.40
C ARG A 69 12.01 -17.66 7.69
N GLY A 70 12.89 -16.67 7.81
CA GLY A 70 13.72 -16.44 9.00
C GLY A 70 15.04 -17.21 8.99
N GLU A 71 15.44 -17.70 7.82
CA GLU A 71 16.72 -18.35 7.62
C GLU A 71 17.84 -17.31 7.50
N LYS A 72 19.08 -17.73 7.78
CA LYS A 72 20.25 -16.88 7.52
C LYS A 72 20.35 -16.64 6.02
N PHE A 73 20.43 -15.37 5.65
CA PHE A 73 20.53 -14.96 4.27
C PHE A 73 21.55 -13.85 4.13
N GLU A 74 22.52 -14.07 3.25
CA GLU A 74 23.50 -13.08 2.84
C GLU A 74 23.37 -12.87 1.33
N ARG A 75 23.47 -11.61 0.94
CA ARG A 75 23.36 -11.22 -0.46
C ARG A 75 24.69 -11.47 -1.16
N ALA A 76 24.73 -12.44 -2.06
CA ALA A 76 25.91 -12.75 -2.86
C ALA A 76 26.16 -11.72 -3.99
N LYS A 77 25.11 -11.20 -4.63
CA LYS A 77 25.20 -10.27 -5.77
C LYS A 77 25.09 -8.82 -5.30
N SER A 78 26.08 -7.99 -5.63
CA SER A 78 26.07 -6.55 -5.35
C SER A 78 24.91 -5.84 -6.06
N MET A 79 24.46 -4.73 -5.47
CA MET A 79 23.37 -3.91 -6.02
C MET A 79 23.95 -2.76 -6.85
N GLY A 80 23.55 -2.66 -8.11
CA GLY A 80 23.91 -1.54 -8.97
C GLY A 80 22.85 -0.43 -8.90
N PHE A 81 23.28 0.82 -8.73
CA PHE A 81 22.42 2.00 -8.86
C PHE A 81 22.93 2.90 -9.98
N TRP A 82 22.02 3.38 -10.82
CA TRP A 82 22.31 4.27 -11.93
C TRP A 82 21.57 5.59 -11.73
N ASN A 83 22.22 6.71 -12.03
CA ASN A 83 21.59 8.02 -12.01
C ASN A 83 21.76 8.70 -13.36
N TYR A 84 20.65 8.92 -14.05
CA TYR A 84 20.60 9.68 -15.28
C TYR A 84 20.16 11.10 -14.95
N LYS A 85 20.93 12.10 -15.38
CA LYS A 85 20.60 13.52 -15.19
C LYS A 85 19.37 13.88 -16.03
N THR A 86 18.18 13.67 -15.48
CA THR A 86 16.92 14.12 -16.07
C THR A 86 16.49 15.40 -15.38
N GLY A 87 16.22 16.46 -16.14
CA GLY A 87 15.71 17.71 -15.60
C GLY A 87 14.34 17.48 -14.94
N GLY A 88 14.20 17.84 -13.67
CA GLY A 88 12.92 17.79 -12.98
C GLY A 88 11.95 18.86 -13.53
N ARG A 89 10.68 18.51 -13.68
CA ARG A 89 9.63 19.51 -13.92
C ARG A 89 9.27 20.20 -12.60
N SER A 90 9.33 21.52 -12.57
CA SER A 90 8.91 22.29 -11.39
C SER A 90 7.39 22.15 -11.20
N MET A 91 6.97 21.71 -10.02
CA MET A 91 5.55 21.61 -9.63
C MET A 91 5.24 22.66 -8.57
N HIS A 92 4.09 23.33 -8.71
CA HIS A 92 3.63 24.37 -7.79
C HIS A 92 3.03 23.81 -6.48
N ALA A 93 3.20 22.51 -6.22
CA ALA A 93 2.56 21.79 -5.12
C ALA A 93 2.81 22.43 -3.75
N ARG A 94 4.01 22.97 -3.50
CA ARG A 94 4.33 23.63 -2.21
C ARG A 94 3.48 24.88 -1.99
N ARG A 95 3.29 25.68 -3.05
CA ARG A 95 2.43 26.87 -3.01
C ARG A 95 0.98 26.48 -2.75
N MET A 96 0.49 25.48 -3.49
CA MET A 96 -0.89 24.99 -3.33
C MET A 96 -1.15 24.43 -1.93
N LEU A 97 -0.22 23.67 -1.35
CA LEU A 97 -0.35 23.11 0.00
C LEU A 97 -0.31 24.20 1.09
N GLU A 98 0.50 25.25 0.90
CA GLU A 98 0.54 26.38 1.83
C GLU A 98 -0.77 27.19 1.79
N GLU A 99 -1.33 27.39 0.60
CA GLU A 99 -2.64 28.02 0.41
C GLU A 99 -3.75 27.20 1.09
N LEU A 100 -3.82 25.89 0.83
CA LEU A 100 -4.79 24.98 1.48
C LEU A 100 -4.64 24.94 3.00
N ARG A 101 -3.40 24.92 3.52
CA ARG A 101 -3.14 24.97 4.97
C ARG A 101 -3.71 26.24 5.59
N ARG A 102 -3.56 27.40 4.93
CA ARG A 102 -4.10 28.67 5.42
C ARG A 102 -5.63 28.66 5.45
N GLU A 103 -6.27 28.09 4.43
CA GLU A 103 -7.73 27.97 4.36
C GLU A 103 -8.30 27.06 5.46
N GLN A 104 -7.63 25.95 5.77
CA GLN A 104 -8.01 25.07 6.87
C GLN A 104 -7.90 25.76 8.24
N LEU A 105 -6.83 26.54 8.45
CA LEU A 105 -6.63 27.29 9.69
C LEU A 105 -7.68 28.40 9.88
N THR A 106 -8.21 28.96 8.78
CA THR A 106 -9.24 29.99 8.84
C THR A 106 -10.67 29.44 8.91
N MET A 107 -10.85 28.11 9.06
CA MET A 107 -12.17 27.43 9.04
C MET A 107 -13.02 27.74 7.80
N ASN A 108 -12.41 28.29 6.75
CA ASN A 108 -13.09 28.46 5.47
C ASN A 108 -12.99 27.14 4.71
N SER A 109 -14.14 26.64 4.23
CA SER A 109 -14.12 25.51 3.30
C SER A 109 -13.29 25.91 2.07
N PRO A 110 -12.23 25.17 1.73
CA PRO A 110 -11.34 25.55 0.65
C PRO A 110 -12.11 25.59 -0.67
N ALA A 111 -11.90 26.65 -1.45
CA ALA A 111 -12.51 26.75 -2.77
C ALA A 111 -12.01 25.60 -3.67
N ARG A 112 -12.92 24.93 -4.38
CA ARG A 112 -12.57 23.79 -5.25
C ARG A 112 -11.47 24.22 -6.24
N PRO A 113 -10.36 23.45 -6.38
CA PRO A 113 -9.32 23.76 -7.34
C PRO A 113 -9.89 23.78 -8.76
N ARG A 114 -9.54 24.81 -9.54
CA ARG A 114 -9.96 24.94 -10.94
C ARG A 114 -9.44 23.75 -11.76
N GLY A 115 -10.37 22.98 -12.36
CA GLY A 115 -10.06 21.86 -13.26
C GLY A 115 -10.60 20.50 -12.82
N LEU A 116 -11.19 20.37 -11.64
CA LEU A 116 -11.91 19.14 -11.26
C LEU A 116 -13.38 19.20 -11.75
N PRO A 117 -13.92 18.14 -12.38
CA PRO A 117 -15.32 18.12 -12.79
C PRO A 117 -16.20 18.36 -11.58
N ALA A 118 -17.23 19.21 -11.74
CA ALA A 118 -18.19 19.51 -10.70
C ALA A 118 -18.94 18.22 -10.33
N THR A 119 -18.52 17.56 -9.25
CA THR A 119 -19.31 16.52 -8.60
C THR A 119 -20.61 17.17 -8.15
N GLY A 120 -21.71 16.71 -8.74
CA GLY A 120 -23.05 17.15 -8.41
C GLY A 120 -23.29 17.01 -6.91
N ASN A 121 -23.75 18.11 -6.31
CA ASN A 121 -24.52 18.21 -5.08
C ASN A 121 -24.26 17.15 -3.99
N CYS A 122 -23.14 17.26 -3.28
CA CYS A 122 -23.02 16.73 -1.91
C CYS A 122 -22.81 17.91 -0.96
N ILE A 123 -23.91 18.37 -0.39
CA ILE A 123 -23.93 19.38 0.67
C ILE A 123 -23.53 18.64 1.95
N ALA A 124 -22.28 18.74 2.36
CA ALA A 124 -21.85 18.36 3.69
C ALA A 124 -21.52 19.64 4.46
N SER A 125 -22.55 20.23 5.05
CA SER A 125 -22.39 21.21 6.13
C SER A 125 -21.69 20.55 7.31
N PRO A 126 -20.86 21.26 8.09
CA PRO A 126 -20.21 20.69 9.26
C PRO A 126 -21.22 20.61 10.40
N THR A 127 -21.97 19.51 10.49
CA THR A 127 -22.84 19.28 11.64
C THR A 127 -21.96 19.01 12.86
N LYS A 128 -22.08 19.86 13.87
CA LYS A 128 -21.59 19.70 15.24
C LYS A 128 -21.53 18.23 15.65
N MET A 129 -20.35 17.81 16.10
CA MET A 129 -20.18 16.59 16.88
C MET A 129 -20.67 16.91 18.31
N GLU A 130 -21.95 16.70 18.60
CA GLU A 130 -22.42 16.62 19.99
C GLU A 130 -22.16 15.21 20.52
N PRO A 131 -21.61 15.06 21.74
CA PRO A 131 -21.38 13.75 22.32
C PRO A 131 -22.72 13.15 22.78
N PRO A 132 -23.08 11.92 22.39
CA PRO A 132 -24.19 11.26 23.04
C PRO A 132 -23.80 10.94 24.48
N CYS A 133 -24.46 11.67 25.37
CA CYS A 133 -24.66 11.35 26.78
C CYS A 133 -24.99 9.87 26.97
N SER A 134 -24.44 9.32 28.04
CA SER A 134 -24.55 7.95 28.56
C SER A 134 -25.89 7.25 28.27
N THR A 135 -25.84 6.07 27.65
CA THR A 135 -26.79 4.98 27.97
C THR A 135 -26.16 3.61 27.66
N ASN A 136 -25.67 2.96 28.72
CA ASN A 136 -25.52 1.53 28.99
C ASN A 136 -25.40 0.54 27.80
N PHE A 137 -24.16 0.08 27.55
CA PHE A 137 -23.89 -1.16 26.83
C PHE A 137 -24.01 -2.35 27.80
N THR A 138 -25.05 -3.16 27.64
CA THR A 138 -25.10 -4.50 28.22
C THR A 138 -24.63 -5.51 27.17
N THR A 139 -23.50 -6.13 27.48
CA THR A 139 -22.95 -7.41 27.03
C THR A 139 -23.91 -8.34 26.29
N PHE A 140 -23.49 -8.89 25.14
CA PHE A 140 -23.62 -10.33 24.87
C PHE A 140 -22.58 -10.80 23.85
N ALA A 141 -21.65 -11.64 24.32
CA ALA A 141 -20.75 -12.43 23.51
C ALA A 141 -21.48 -13.68 22.99
N ALA A 142 -21.28 -14.05 21.73
CA ALA A 142 -21.53 -15.42 21.28
C ALA A 142 -20.72 -15.76 20.01
N THR A 143 -20.10 -16.92 20.08
CA THR A 143 -19.19 -17.63 19.18
C THR A 143 -19.82 -18.15 17.86
N ARG A 144 -18.99 -18.28 16.80
CA ARG A 144 -19.17 -19.10 15.55
C ARG A 144 -19.54 -20.58 15.85
N PRO A 145 -19.91 -21.51 14.90
CA PRO A 145 -19.58 -21.56 13.44
C PRO A 145 -20.56 -22.28 12.43
N ARG A 146 -20.12 -22.30 11.14
CA ARG A 146 -20.19 -23.37 10.10
C ARG A 146 -21.45 -23.56 9.20
N ASN A 147 -21.17 -23.46 7.88
CA ASN A 147 -21.81 -24.04 6.67
C ASN A 147 -23.33 -23.78 6.50
N TRP A 148 -23.82 -23.46 5.31
CA TRP A 148 -24.34 -24.43 4.34
C TRP A 148 -24.51 -23.77 2.96
N ILE A 149 -24.21 -24.58 1.95
CA ILE A 149 -24.21 -24.31 0.51
C ILE A 149 -25.65 -24.12 0.00
N SER A 150 -25.90 -23.11 -0.84
CA SER A 150 -27.18 -22.92 -1.54
C SER A 150 -27.16 -23.62 -2.91
N PRO A 151 -28.22 -24.32 -3.35
CA PRO A 151 -28.32 -24.84 -4.72
C PRO A 151 -28.88 -23.78 -5.70
N PRO A 152 -28.59 -23.89 -7.02
CA PRO A 152 -29.07 -22.94 -8.04
C PRO A 152 -30.53 -23.20 -8.46
N CYS A 153 -31.28 -22.12 -8.69
CA CYS A 153 -32.66 -22.10 -9.20
C CYS A 153 -32.77 -22.64 -10.63
N SER A 154 -33.79 -23.48 -10.89
CA SER A 154 -34.30 -23.83 -12.22
C SER A 154 -35.52 -22.94 -12.60
N PRO A 155 -35.73 -22.62 -13.89
CA PRO A 155 -36.88 -21.84 -14.34
C PRO A 155 -38.09 -22.72 -14.64
N SER A 156 -39.27 -22.37 -14.09
CA SER A 156 -40.55 -22.99 -14.43
C SER A 156 -41.16 -22.36 -15.69
N ALA A 157 -41.43 -23.19 -16.69
CA ALA A 157 -42.34 -22.90 -17.79
C ALA A 157 -43.80 -22.89 -17.29
N SER A 158 -44.61 -21.97 -17.81
CA SER A 158 -46.07 -22.05 -17.72
C SER A 158 -46.66 -21.71 -19.09
N SER A 159 -47.32 -22.71 -19.66
CA SER A 159 -48.23 -22.63 -20.79
C SER A 159 -49.66 -22.53 -20.26
N ALA A 160 -50.37 -21.48 -20.67
CA ALA A 160 -51.80 -21.45 -20.95
C ALA A 160 -52.11 -20.13 -21.68
#